data_AF-A0A355F5I5-F1
#
_entry.id   AF-A0A355F5I5-F1
#
_cell.length_a   1.000
_cell.length_b   1.000
_cell.length_c   1.000
_cell.angle_alpha   90.00
_cell.angle_beta   90.00
_cell.angle_gamma   90.00
#
_symmetry.space_group_name_H-M   'P 1'
#
loop_
_entity.id
_entity.type
_entity.pdbx_description
1 polymer ?
#
loop_
_entity_poly.entity_id
_entity_poly.type
_entity_poly.pdbx_seq_one_letter_code
_entity_poly.pdbx_strand_id
1 'polypeptide(L)'
;MVTGEPVEGTWYDRTLARSLRLRRETPKPGEVDVRQTVSLSPLPCWKHLAPEVYRSRVADLLRGIEEAAALERKKKGIEPLGAAAILKQEPEARPEHLDRSPAPFIHAATKRVRKELREAYGWFLAAFREAADKLKKGDRAAPFPPGSFPPHLPFVPA
;
A
#
# COMPACT_ATOMS: atom_id res chain seq x y z
N MET A 1 24.03 -5.43 14.97
CA MET A 1 23.45 -6.78 14.78
C MET A 1 22.39 -6.96 15.86
N VAL A 2 21.16 -7.36 15.50
CA VAL A 2 20.09 -7.60 16.49
C VAL A 2 20.34 -8.99 17.09
N THR A 3 20.67 -9.05 18.37
CA THR A 3 21.17 -10.21 19.12
C THR A 3 20.09 -11.25 19.46
N GLY A 4 18.89 -11.15 18.89
CA GLY A 4 17.72 -11.95 19.29
C GLY A 4 17.09 -11.51 20.62
N GLU A 5 17.72 -10.55 21.29
CA GLU A 5 17.17 -9.91 22.47
C GLU A 5 16.00 -8.99 22.08
N PRO A 6 14.95 -8.93 22.91
CA PRO A 6 13.86 -8.01 22.69
C PRO A 6 14.39 -6.57 22.68
N VAL A 7 14.05 -5.83 21.63
CA VAL A 7 14.40 -4.41 21.52
C VAL A 7 13.25 -3.59 22.07
N GLU A 8 13.56 -2.71 23.02
CA GLU A 8 12.61 -1.75 23.55
C GLU A 8 12.74 -0.41 22.83
N GLY A 9 11.59 0.18 22.51
CA GLY A 9 11.53 1.50 21.90
C GLY A 9 10.26 2.24 22.29
N THR A 10 10.28 3.54 22.08
CA THR A 10 9.10 4.39 22.25
C THR A 10 8.38 4.51 20.92
N TRP A 11 7.13 4.06 20.88
CA TRP A 11 6.23 4.23 19.74
C TRP A 11 5.29 5.41 19.98
N TYR A 12 5.26 6.37 19.06
CA TYR A 12 4.33 7.49 19.11
C TYR A 12 2.96 7.08 18.57
N ASP A 13 1.94 7.02 19.43
CA ASP A 13 0.56 6.73 19.06
C ASP A 13 -0.08 7.92 18.35
N ARG A 14 0.06 7.92 17.01
CA ARG A 14 -0.54 8.94 16.13
C ARG A 14 -2.07 8.94 16.16
N THR A 15 -2.71 7.83 16.52
CA THR A 15 -4.16 7.72 16.60
C THR A 15 -4.66 8.45 17.84
N LEU A 16 -4.04 8.20 18.99
CA LEU A 16 -4.32 8.91 20.24
C LEU A 16 -4.04 10.41 20.09
N ALA A 17 -2.87 10.77 19.56
CA ALA A 17 -2.49 12.17 19.31
C ALA A 17 -3.49 12.90 18.41
N ARG A 18 -3.97 12.25 17.34
CA ARG A 18 -5.02 12.79 16.47
C ARG A 18 -6.33 13.00 17.24
N SER A 19 -6.72 12.05 18.09
CA SER A 19 -7.96 12.09 18.86
C SER A 19 -7.98 13.26 19.87
N LEU A 20 -6.85 13.48 20.56
CA LEU A 20 -6.66 14.59 21.49
C LEU A 20 -6.69 15.94 20.76
N ARG A 21 -6.03 16.02 19.60
CA ARG A 21 -6.09 17.21 18.74
C ARG A 21 -7.52 17.53 18.29
N LEU A 22 -8.32 16.53 17.94
CA LEU A 22 -9.74 16.72 17.56
C LEU A 22 -10.58 17.25 18.75
N ARG A 23 -10.19 16.91 19.99
CA ARG A 23 -10.77 17.44 21.22
C ARG A 23 -10.17 18.79 21.66
N ARG A 24 -9.23 19.35 20.87
CA ARG A 24 -8.47 20.57 21.18
C ARG A 24 -7.63 20.46 22.46
N GLU A 25 -7.21 19.25 22.79
CA GLU A 25 -6.34 18.96 23.92
C GLU A 25 -4.90 18.77 23.41
N THR A 26 -3.93 19.36 24.10
CA THR A 26 -2.52 19.12 23.84
C THR A 26 -2.08 17.91 24.65
N PRO A 27 -1.58 16.83 24.01
CA PRO A 27 -1.08 15.67 24.73
C PRO A 27 0.06 16.09 25.67
N LYS A 28 0.01 15.59 26.91
CA LYS A 28 1.11 15.76 27.86
C LYS A 28 2.33 14.99 27.37
N PRO A 29 3.56 15.40 27.73
CA PRO A 29 4.76 14.62 27.44
C PRO A 29 4.60 13.19 27.95
N GLY A 30 4.85 12.18 27.11
CA GLY A 30 4.69 10.77 27.47
C GLY A 30 3.28 10.20 27.31
N GLU A 31 2.23 11.01 27.15
CA GLU A 31 0.83 10.53 27.09
C GLU A 31 0.53 9.76 25.80
N VAL A 32 1.20 10.13 24.71
CA VAL A 32 1.10 9.50 23.39
C VAL A 32 2.29 8.60 23.09
N ASP A 33 3.23 8.48 24.02
CA ASP A 33 4.45 7.71 23.88
C ASP A 33 4.24 6.33 24.54
N VAL A 34 4.04 5.31 23.71
CA VAL A 34 3.82 3.93 24.15
C VAL A 34 5.14 3.17 24.10
N ARG A 35 5.61 2.68 25.25
CA ARG A 35 6.78 1.79 25.27
C ARG A 35 6.39 0.45 24.67
N GLN A 36 7.09 0.04 23.62
CA GLN A 36 6.88 -1.22 22.94
C GLN A 36 8.13 -2.08 22.97
N THR A 37 7.92 -3.36 23.21
CA THR A 37 8.95 -4.39 23.18
C THR A 37 8.75 -5.23 21.94
N VAL A 38 9.74 -5.21 21.03
CA VAL A 38 9.71 -5.99 19.79
C VAL A 38 10.64 -7.18 19.96
N SER A 39 10.09 -8.39 19.87
CA SER A 39 10.88 -9.62 19.81
C SER A 39 10.89 -10.15 18.38
N LEU A 40 12.09 -10.45 17.86
CA LEU A 40 12.23 -11.09 16.56
C LEU A 40 12.16 -12.59 16.75
N SER A 41 11.27 -13.25 16.01
CA SER A 41 11.15 -14.70 15.99
C SER A 41 11.29 -15.23 14.56
N PRO A 42 11.74 -16.49 14.37
CA PRO A 42 11.76 -17.11 13.06
C PRO A 42 10.36 -17.15 12.42
N LEU A 43 10.31 -17.13 11.09
CA LEU A 43 9.05 -17.27 10.35
C LEU A 43 8.30 -18.54 10.79
N PRO A 44 6.95 -18.53 10.89
CA PRO A 44 6.18 -19.66 11.37
C PRO A 44 6.48 -20.98 10.64
N CYS A 45 6.68 -20.92 9.32
CA CYS A 45 7.01 -22.08 8.50
C CYS A 45 8.42 -22.66 8.78
N TRP A 46 9.29 -21.93 9.46
CA TRP A 46 10.66 -22.32 9.82
C TRP A 46 10.89 -22.43 11.33
N LYS A 47 9.83 -22.35 12.13
CA LYS A 47 9.90 -22.46 13.60
C LYS A 47 10.51 -23.80 14.08
N HIS A 48 10.38 -24.85 13.26
CA HIS A 48 10.93 -26.18 13.55
C HIS A 48 12.43 -26.32 13.25
N LEU A 49 13.05 -25.33 12.61
CA LEU A 49 14.46 -25.38 12.27
C LEU A 49 15.32 -25.02 13.48
N ALA A 50 16.42 -25.74 13.66
CA ALA A 50 17.47 -25.33 14.59
C ALA A 50 18.03 -23.95 14.18
N PRO A 51 18.46 -23.10 15.14
CA PRO A 51 18.94 -21.75 14.86
C PRO A 51 20.09 -21.69 13.83
N GLU A 52 20.98 -22.68 13.83
CA GLU A 52 22.11 -22.81 12.89
C GLU A 52 21.60 -23.04 11.47
N VAL A 53 20.64 -23.96 11.32
CA VAL A 53 20.02 -24.30 10.03
C VAL A 53 19.21 -23.12 9.49
N TYR A 54 18.47 -22.43 10.37
CA TYR A 54 17.76 -21.20 10.01
C TYR A 54 18.71 -20.13 9.47
N ARG A 55 19.82 -19.87 10.18
CA ARG A 55 20.84 -18.88 9.78
C ARG A 55 21.46 -19.23 8.43
N SER A 56 21.86 -20.49 8.23
CA SER A 56 22.38 -20.97 6.94
C SER A 56 21.38 -20.75 5.81
N ARG A 57 20.11 -21.14 6.04
CA ARG A 57 19.06 -21.03 5.03
C ARG A 57 18.77 -19.58 4.64
N VAL A 58 18.77 -18.66 5.60
CA VAL A 58 18.63 -17.22 5.34
C VAL A 58 19.83 -16.71 4.53
N ALA A 59 21.06 -17.11 4.90
CA ALA A 59 22.26 -16.70 4.17
C ALA A 59 22.25 -17.19 2.71
N ASP A 60 21.83 -18.43 2.47
CA ASP A 60 21.72 -18.98 1.12
C ASP A 60 20.65 -18.24 0.29
N LEU A 61 19.52 -17.89 0.92
CA LEU A 61 18.47 -17.09 0.28
C LEU A 61 18.97 -15.69 -0.12
N LEU A 62 19.66 -15.01 0.80
CA LEU A 62 20.24 -13.70 0.53
C LEU A 62 21.24 -13.77 -0.62
N ARG A 63 22.13 -14.78 -0.62
CA ARG A 63 23.09 -14.99 -1.72
C ARG A 63 22.38 -15.17 -3.06
N GLY A 64 21.35 -16.00 -3.12
CA GLY A 64 20.57 -16.20 -4.35
C GLY A 64 19.88 -14.93 -4.85
N ILE A 65 19.34 -14.11 -3.94
CA ILE A 65 18.73 -12.81 -4.27
C ILE A 65 19.80 -11.86 -4.83
N GLU A 66 20.96 -11.78 -4.18
CA GLU A 66 22.07 -10.92 -4.61
C GLU A 66 22.61 -11.31 -5.98
N GLU A 67 22.81 -12.61 -6.23
CA GLU A 67 23.26 -13.16 -7.51
C GLU A 67 22.25 -12.87 -8.63
N ALA A 68 20.96 -13.12 -8.39
CA ALA A 68 19.90 -12.82 -9.36
C ALA A 68 19.82 -11.32 -9.67
N ALA A 69 19.89 -10.47 -8.64
CA ALA A 69 19.89 -9.03 -8.82
C ALA A 69 21.14 -8.54 -9.57
N ALA A 70 22.31 -9.13 -9.31
CA ALA A 70 23.54 -8.80 -10.03
C ALA A 70 23.46 -9.18 -11.51
N LEU A 71 22.90 -10.35 -11.83
CA LEU A 71 22.69 -10.78 -13.21
C LEU A 71 21.74 -9.84 -13.96
N GLU A 72 20.62 -9.48 -13.34
CA GLU A 72 19.65 -8.55 -13.93
C GLU A 72 20.24 -7.15 -14.15
N ARG A 73 21.06 -6.66 -13.23
CA ARG A 73 21.82 -5.41 -13.39
C ARG A 73 22.77 -5.47 -14.58
N LYS A 74 23.55 -6.55 -14.71
CA LYS A 74 24.44 -6.79 -15.86
C LYS A 74 23.67 -6.78 -17.18
N LYS A 75 22.53 -7.47 -17.25
CA LYS A 75 21.68 -7.49 -18.46
C LYS A 75 21.15 -6.10 -18.83
N LYS A 76 20.77 -5.30 -17.83
CA LYS A 76 20.21 -3.95 -18.03
C LYS A 76 21.28 -2.87 -18.18
N GLY A 77 22.55 -3.17 -17.92
CA GLY A 77 23.64 -2.20 -17.89
C GLY A 77 23.48 -1.15 -16.78
N ILE A 78 22.84 -1.51 -15.66
CA ILE A 78 22.56 -0.58 -14.55
C ILE A 78 23.50 -0.90 -13.38
N GLU A 79 24.31 0.07 -13.00
CA GLU A 79 25.15 0.00 -11.81
C GLU A 79 24.41 0.53 -10.57
N PRO A 80 24.63 -0.05 -9.37
CA PRO A 80 24.14 0.53 -8.12
C PRO A 80 24.75 1.91 -7.87
N LEU A 81 23.97 2.81 -7.28
CA LEU A 81 24.41 4.17 -6.94
C LEU A 81 25.63 4.18 -6.00
N GLY A 82 25.71 3.20 -5.09
CA GLY A 82 26.81 3.05 -4.12
C GLY A 82 26.61 3.87 -2.84
N ALA A 83 27.23 3.41 -1.74
CA ALA A 83 27.01 3.98 -0.40
C ALA A 83 27.35 5.47 -0.32
N ALA A 84 28.48 5.89 -0.91
CA ALA A 84 28.92 7.28 -0.88
C ALA A 84 27.95 8.23 -1.57
N ALA A 85 27.33 7.80 -2.68
CA ALA A 85 26.36 8.62 -3.39
C ALA A 85 24.99 8.62 -2.70
N ILE A 86 24.58 7.51 -2.07
CA ILE A 86 23.38 7.47 -1.21
C ILE A 86 23.53 8.46 -0.05
N LEU A 87 24.68 8.47 0.64
CA LEU A 87 24.93 9.38 1.77
C LEU A 87 24.99 10.86 1.37
N LYS A 88 25.26 11.15 0.10
CA LYS A 88 25.22 12.52 -0.45
C LYS A 88 23.80 12.98 -0.78
N GLN A 89 22.82 12.08 -0.83
CA GLN A 89 21.44 12.46 -1.09
C GLN A 89 20.85 13.15 0.14
N GLU A 90 20.30 14.34 -0.04
CA GLU A 90 19.48 15.00 0.96
C GLU A 90 18.08 14.37 0.95
N PRO A 91 17.63 13.71 2.04
CA PRO A 91 16.37 12.94 2.04
C PRO A 91 15.12 13.80 1.79
N GLU A 92 15.18 15.08 2.16
CA GLU A 92 14.09 16.04 2.01
C GLU A 92 14.20 16.88 0.72
N ALA A 93 15.25 16.66 -0.08
CA ALA A 93 15.42 17.41 -1.32
C ALA A 93 14.27 17.14 -2.28
N ARG A 94 13.65 18.22 -2.73
CA ARG A 94 12.63 18.17 -3.77
C ARG A 94 13.29 17.73 -5.09
N PRO A 95 12.70 16.78 -5.84
CA PRO A 95 13.19 16.44 -7.18
C PRO A 95 13.23 17.69 -8.08
N GLU A 96 14.29 17.85 -8.87
CA GLU A 96 14.44 18.96 -9.82
C GLU A 96 13.29 19.00 -10.83
N HIS A 97 12.81 17.83 -11.22
CA HIS A 97 11.70 17.65 -12.14
C HIS A 97 10.58 16.86 -11.49
N LEU A 98 9.40 17.50 -11.40
CA LEU A 98 8.16 16.84 -11.03
C LEU A 98 7.38 16.53 -12.30
N ASP A 99 6.91 15.30 -12.43
CA ASP A 99 5.94 14.94 -13.45
C ASP A 99 4.64 15.74 -13.20
N ARG A 100 4.24 16.53 -14.19
CA ARG A 100 3.01 17.33 -14.17
C ARG A 100 1.89 16.70 -14.99
N SER A 101 2.11 15.49 -15.50
CA SER A 101 1.08 14.78 -16.25
C SER A 101 -0.11 14.47 -15.32
N PRO A 102 -1.34 14.60 -15.81
CA PRO A 102 -2.52 14.24 -15.02
C PRO A 102 -2.46 12.75 -14.68
N ALA A 103 -2.92 12.41 -13.47
CA ALA A 103 -3.03 11.03 -13.05
C ALA A 103 -3.83 10.22 -14.08
N PRO A 104 -3.38 8.99 -14.43
CA PRO A 104 -4.09 8.18 -15.39
C PRO A 104 -5.48 7.83 -14.85
N PHE A 105 -6.46 7.76 -15.75
CA PHE A 105 -7.85 7.41 -15.39
C PHE A 105 -7.93 6.08 -14.61
N ILE A 106 -7.11 5.10 -14.99
CA ILE A 106 -6.94 3.83 -14.29
C ILE A 106 -5.44 3.50 -14.28
N HIS A 107 -4.90 3.20 -13.10
CA HIS A 107 -3.55 2.66 -12.95
C HIS A 107 -3.54 1.20 -13.41
N ALA A 108 -3.01 0.94 -14.60
CA ALA A 108 -2.92 -0.38 -15.20
C ALA A 108 -1.48 -0.70 -15.58
N ALA A 109 -1.09 -1.98 -15.42
CA ALA A 109 0.25 -2.49 -15.69
C ALA A 109 0.72 -2.26 -17.14
N THR A 110 -0.22 -2.21 -18.10
CA THR A 110 0.09 -1.96 -19.52
C THR A 110 -0.93 -1.01 -20.15
N LYS A 111 -0.55 -0.40 -21.28
CA LYS A 111 -1.47 0.44 -22.09
C LYS A 111 -2.68 -0.36 -22.60
N ARG A 112 -2.48 -1.62 -22.97
CA ARG A 112 -3.54 -2.51 -23.45
C ARG A 112 -4.60 -2.73 -22.36
N VAL A 113 -4.18 -3.14 -21.17
CA VAL A 113 -5.08 -3.35 -20.03
C VAL A 113 -5.82 -2.06 -19.66
N ARG A 114 -5.16 -0.91 -19.75
CA ARG A 114 -5.81 0.39 -19.51
C ARG A 114 -6.95 0.67 -20.50
N LYS A 115 -6.75 0.32 -21.77
CA LYS A 115 -7.76 0.48 -22.83
C LYS A 115 -8.94 -0.44 -22.56
N GLU A 116 -8.68 -1.72 -22.30
CA GLU A 116 -9.70 -2.73 -21.98
C GLU A 116 -10.55 -2.31 -20.76
N LEU A 117 -9.91 -1.83 -19.68
CA LEU A 117 -10.63 -1.35 -18.49
C LEU A 117 -11.46 -0.09 -18.75
N ARG A 118 -10.97 0.81 -19.61
CA ARG A 118 -11.75 2.01 -20.00
C ARG A 118 -12.98 1.63 -20.82
N GLU A 119 -12.87 0.65 -21.72
CA GLU A 119 -13.99 0.12 -22.50
C GLU A 119 -15.00 -0.59 -21.60
N ALA A 120 -14.54 -1.48 -20.71
CA ALA A 120 -15.39 -2.15 -19.73
C ALA A 120 -16.13 -1.17 -18.82
N TYR A 121 -15.46 -0.11 -18.36
CA TYR A 121 -16.11 0.96 -17.60
C TYR A 121 -17.16 1.71 -18.43
N GLY A 122 -16.91 1.92 -19.73
CA GLY A 122 -17.89 2.49 -20.65
C GLY A 122 -19.18 1.66 -20.75
N TRP A 123 -19.04 0.33 -20.90
CA TRP A 123 -20.17 -0.61 -20.92
C TRP A 123 -20.94 -0.61 -19.60
N PHE A 124 -20.23 -0.65 -18.48
CA PHE A 124 -20.83 -0.56 -17.15
C PHE A 124 -21.62 0.75 -16.97
N LEU A 125 -21.03 1.89 -17.36
CA LEU A 125 -21.65 3.20 -17.21
C LEU A 125 -22.90 3.34 -18.10
N ALA A 126 -22.89 2.75 -19.30
CA ALA A 126 -24.05 2.72 -20.17
C ALA A 126 -25.21 1.92 -19.54
N ALA A 127 -24.94 0.70 -19.06
CA ALA A 127 -25.93 -0.13 -18.37
C ALA A 127 -26.48 0.54 -17.10
N PHE A 128 -25.60 1.18 -16.32
CA PHE A 128 -26.00 1.93 -15.13
C PHE A 128 -26.94 3.09 -15.48
N ARG A 129 -26.63 3.86 -16.51
CA ARG A 129 -27.45 4.98 -16.97
C ARG A 129 -28.82 4.53 -17.46
N GLU A 130 -28.87 3.44 -18.21
CA GLU A 130 -30.14 2.85 -18.66
C GLU A 130 -31.03 2.44 -17.48
N ALA A 131 -30.46 1.74 -16.48
CA ALA A 131 -31.17 1.37 -15.26
C ALA A 131 -31.63 2.60 -14.47
N ALA A 132 -30.79 3.63 -14.34
CA ALA A 132 -31.14 4.88 -13.68
C ALA A 132 -32.28 5.63 -14.38
N ASP A 133 -32.34 5.61 -15.71
CA ASP A 133 -33.42 6.25 -16.46
C ASP A 133 -34.74 5.47 -16.35
N LYS A 134 -34.71 4.13 -16.24
CA LYS A 134 -35.89 3.31 -15.89
C LYS A 134 -36.38 3.64 -14.48
N LEU A 135 -35.46 3.77 -13.52
CA LEU A 135 -35.79 4.15 -12.15
C LEU A 135 -36.44 5.53 -12.07
N LYS A 136 -35.92 6.53 -12.80
CA LYS A 136 -36.54 7.87 -12.90
C LYS A 136 -37.94 7.85 -13.49
N LYS A 137 -38.22 6.90 -14.39
CA LYS A 137 -39.56 6.67 -14.97
C LYS A 137 -40.50 5.90 -14.03
N GLY A 138 -40.04 5.51 -12.85
CA GLY A 138 -40.84 4.87 -11.80
C GLY A 138 -40.62 3.38 -11.65
N ASP A 139 -39.76 2.75 -12.46
CA ASP A 139 -39.43 1.33 -12.31
C ASP A 139 -38.46 1.12 -11.14
N ARG A 140 -39.02 0.82 -9.97
CA ARG A 140 -38.24 0.53 -8.75
C ARG A 140 -37.49 -0.81 -8.79
N ALA A 141 -37.80 -1.67 -9.76
CA ALA A 141 -37.15 -2.97 -9.94
C ALA A 141 -36.11 -2.95 -11.08
N ALA A 142 -35.78 -1.78 -11.61
CA ALA A 142 -34.80 -1.62 -12.70
C ALA A 142 -33.48 -2.36 -12.36
N PRO A 143 -33.00 -3.26 -13.24
CA PRO A 143 -31.82 -4.07 -12.94
C PRO A 143 -30.54 -3.25 -13.14
N PHE A 144 -29.92 -2.83 -12.04
CA PHE A 144 -28.62 -2.18 -12.06
C PHE A 144 -27.49 -3.20 -12.32
N PRO A 145 -26.38 -2.79 -12.99
CA PRO A 145 -25.28 -3.69 -13.28
C PRO A 145 -24.62 -4.21 -11.98
N PRO A 146 -24.07 -5.44 -11.99
CA PRO A 146 -23.37 -6.01 -10.83
C PRO A 146 -22.26 -5.10 -10.31
N GLY A 147 -22.09 -5.04 -8.99
CA GLY A 147 -21.10 -4.17 -8.34
C GLY A 147 -21.50 -2.69 -8.29
N SER A 148 -22.75 -2.36 -8.63
CA SER A 148 -23.33 -1.03 -8.44
C SER A 148 -24.50 -1.06 -7.47
N PHE A 149 -24.76 0.07 -6.82
CA PHE A 149 -25.94 0.27 -5.98
C PHE A 149 -26.86 1.29 -6.65
N PRO A 150 -28.19 1.05 -6.64
CA PRO A 150 -29.14 2.05 -7.12
C PRO A 150 -29.02 3.33 -6.28
N PRO A 151 -29.37 4.51 -6.86
CA PRO A 151 -29.50 5.74 -6.09
C PRO A 151 -30.42 5.56 -4.88
N HIS A 152 -30.10 6.20 -3.76
CA HIS A 152 -30.98 6.18 -2.60
C HIS A 152 -32.35 6.75 -2.97
N LEU A 153 -33.40 5.97 -2.69
CA LEU A 153 -34.77 6.46 -2.80
C LEU A 153 -35.12 7.28 -1.55
N PRO A 154 -36.05 8.24 -1.66
CA PRO A 154 -36.57 8.94 -0.48
C PRO A 154 -37.10 7.91 0.52
N PHE A 155 -36.81 8.14 1.80
CA PHE A 155 -37.31 7.32 2.89
C PHE A 155 -38.83 7.37 2.91
N VAL A 156 -39.48 6.20 2.87
CA VAL A 156 -40.94 6.07 3.05
C VAL A 156 -41.13 5.23 4.32
N PRO A 157 -41.75 5.77 5.39
CA PRO A 157 -42.05 4.98 6.58
C PRO A 157 -43.04 3.85 6.26
N ALA A 158 -42.89 2.73 6.97
CA ALA A 158 -43.71 1.52 6.81
C ALA A 158 -45.16 1.72 7.29
#